data_AF-A0A2T2RSI9-F1
#
_entry.id   AF-A0A2T2RSI9-F1
#
_cell.length_a   1.000
_cell.length_b   1.000
_cell.length_c   1.000
_cell.angle_alpha   90.00
_cell.angle_beta   90.00
_cell.angle_gamma   90.00
#
_symmetry.space_group_name_H-M   'P 1'
#
loop_
_entity.id
_entity.type
_entity.pdbx_description
1 polymer ?
#
loop_
_entity_poly.entity_id
_entity_poly.type
_entity_poly.pdbx_seq_one_letter_code
_entity_poly.pdbx_strand_id
1 'polypeptide(L)'
;MESNAPQAEAQANQTQKRQSDLNTESPGALAQANTAEAPSTDQPWREWLEPVLDFLSKLPNYLERFFYDYKQPLVTLGLILAAIVTLRITFAVLDAINGIPLLAPLFELVGLGYGGWFTYRYLLRASNRKELGEEFNNLKEQVVGEQSQQS
;
A
#
# COMPACT_ATOMS: atom_id res chain seq x y z
N MET A 1 -46.11 -83.86 20.29
CA MET A 1 -45.36 -84.55 19.23
C MET A 1 -45.40 -83.60 18.05
N GLU A 2 -44.46 -82.66 17.98
CA GLU A 2 -43.21 -82.80 17.20
C GLU A 2 -43.54 -83.10 15.73
N SER A 3 -43.12 -82.33 14.73
CA SER A 3 -41.94 -81.47 14.59
C SER A 3 -42.08 -80.76 13.23
N ASN A 4 -41.47 -79.59 13.05
CA ASN A 4 -40.45 -79.33 12.03
C ASN A 4 -40.23 -77.81 11.85
N ALA A 5 -39.04 -77.35 12.19
CA ALA A 5 -38.39 -76.13 11.70
C ALA A 5 -37.12 -76.59 10.95
N PRO A 6 -36.41 -75.78 10.13
CA PRO A 6 -36.57 -74.34 9.86
C PRO A 6 -36.62 -73.99 8.35
N GLN A 7 -37.09 -72.79 8.00
CA GLN A 7 -36.90 -72.21 6.66
C GLN A 7 -35.94 -71.02 6.73
N ALA A 8 -35.07 -70.99 5.73
CA ALA A 8 -33.86 -70.20 5.61
C ALA A 8 -34.11 -68.69 5.48
N GLU A 9 -33.29 -67.91 6.19
CA GLU A 9 -33.06 -66.50 5.95
C GLU A 9 -32.04 -66.36 4.80
N ALA A 10 -32.41 -65.63 3.74
CA ALA A 10 -31.48 -65.11 2.75
C ALA A 10 -31.87 -63.67 2.42
N GLN A 11 -31.00 -62.74 2.81
CA GLN A 11 -31.08 -61.31 2.55
C GLN A 11 -31.01 -61.06 1.03
N ALA A 12 -32.03 -60.41 0.47
CA ALA A 12 -32.05 -60.00 -0.93
C ALA A 12 -31.59 -58.54 -1.08
N ASN A 13 -30.46 -58.39 -1.77
CA ASN A 13 -29.83 -57.16 -2.20
C ASN A 13 -30.76 -56.22 -2.98
N GLN A 14 -30.66 -54.92 -2.70
CA GLN A 14 -31.15 -53.85 -3.56
C GLN A 14 -30.22 -53.69 -4.78
N THR A 15 -30.73 -53.84 -5.99
CA THR A 15 -30.12 -53.24 -7.21
C THR A 15 -31.19 -53.04 -8.30
N GLN A 16 -31.54 -51.77 -8.49
CA GLN A 16 -31.68 -51.06 -9.77
C GLN A 16 -32.53 -51.67 -10.90
N LYS A 17 -33.69 -51.04 -11.18
CA LYS A 17 -34.30 -51.01 -12.53
C LYS A 17 -34.73 -49.58 -12.86
N ARG A 18 -34.05 -48.99 -13.85
CA ARG A 18 -34.42 -47.72 -14.49
C ARG A 18 -35.71 -47.91 -15.29
N GLN A 19 -36.68 -47.02 -15.14
CA GLN A 19 -37.68 -46.73 -16.17
C GLN A 19 -37.48 -45.28 -16.63
N SER A 20 -37.11 -45.13 -17.90
CA SER A 20 -37.19 -43.89 -18.66
C SER A 20 -38.53 -43.86 -19.37
N ASP A 21 -39.43 -43.00 -18.93
CA ASP A 21 -40.53 -42.52 -19.75
C ASP A 21 -40.12 -41.17 -20.35
N LEU A 22 -40.15 -41.15 -21.68
CA LEU A 22 -39.78 -40.06 -22.56
C LEU A 22 -40.92 -39.04 -22.62
N ASN A 23 -40.78 -37.90 -21.94
CA ASN A 23 -41.57 -36.71 -22.25
C ASN A 23 -40.90 -35.99 -23.42
N THR A 24 -41.51 -36.15 -24.59
CA THR A 24 -41.29 -35.31 -25.76
C THR A 24 -42.22 -34.12 -25.64
N GLU A 25 -41.73 -32.97 -25.17
CA GLU A 25 -42.23 -31.66 -25.58
C GLU A 25 -41.31 -30.51 -25.11
N SER A 26 -41.01 -29.63 -26.06
CA SER A 26 -40.43 -28.29 -25.97
C SER A 26 -38.90 -28.14 -26.13
N PRO A 27 -38.43 -27.84 -27.37
CA PRO A 27 -37.03 -27.51 -27.65
C PRO A 27 -36.70 -26.10 -27.14
N GLY A 28 -35.79 -26.00 -26.17
CA GLY A 28 -35.19 -24.72 -25.78
C GLY A 28 -35.03 -24.53 -24.27
N ALA A 29 -34.19 -25.34 -23.63
CA ALA A 29 -33.83 -25.19 -22.22
C ALA A 29 -32.36 -24.77 -22.03
N LEU A 30 -31.88 -23.78 -22.80
CA LEU A 30 -30.62 -23.07 -22.52
C LEU A 30 -30.82 -21.58 -22.19
N ALA A 31 -32.08 -21.14 -22.04
CA ALA A 31 -32.40 -19.79 -21.59
C ALA A 31 -33.54 -19.82 -20.58
N GLN A 32 -33.42 -20.66 -19.55
CA GLN A 32 -34.01 -20.31 -18.25
C GLN A 32 -32.87 -19.67 -17.44
N ALA A 33 -32.40 -18.52 -17.94
CA ALA A 33 -31.92 -17.50 -17.02
C ALA A 33 -33.11 -17.29 -16.08
N ASN A 34 -32.92 -17.54 -14.78
CA ASN A 34 -33.84 -17.05 -13.78
C ASN A 34 -34.23 -15.65 -14.21
N THR A 35 -35.47 -15.48 -14.69
CA THR A 35 -36.04 -14.16 -14.81
C THR A 35 -35.88 -13.61 -13.40
N ALA A 36 -35.09 -12.57 -13.30
CA ALA A 36 -35.12 -11.70 -12.15
C ALA A 36 -36.59 -11.31 -11.98
N GLU A 37 -37.30 -12.05 -11.12
CA GLU A 37 -38.18 -11.39 -10.18
C GLU A 37 -37.26 -10.41 -9.48
N ALA A 38 -37.31 -9.16 -9.93
CA ALA A 38 -36.72 -8.08 -9.16
C ALA A 38 -37.24 -8.31 -7.73
N PRO A 39 -36.37 -8.44 -6.71
CA PRO A 39 -36.86 -8.35 -5.36
C PRO A 39 -37.59 -7.01 -5.33
N SER A 40 -38.91 -7.07 -5.11
CA SER A 40 -39.71 -5.89 -4.83
C SER A 40 -38.87 -5.01 -3.90
N THR A 41 -38.75 -3.75 -4.29
CA THR A 41 -37.83 -2.69 -3.87
C THR A 41 -37.71 -2.43 -2.35
N ASP A 42 -38.20 -3.33 -1.52
CA ASP A 42 -38.32 -3.19 -0.09
C ASP A 42 -37.45 -4.27 0.60
N GLN A 43 -36.24 -3.86 1.05
CA GLN A 43 -35.51 -4.38 2.24
C GLN A 43 -34.34 -5.40 2.14
N PRO A 44 -34.21 -6.40 1.24
CA PRO A 44 -33.21 -7.47 1.40
C PRO A 44 -31.73 -7.03 1.28
N TRP A 45 -31.45 -5.95 0.53
CA TRP A 45 -30.11 -5.38 0.40
C TRP A 45 -29.69 -4.52 1.59
N ARG A 46 -30.65 -4.09 2.41
CA ARG A 46 -30.37 -3.28 3.61
C ARG A 46 -29.80 -4.17 4.71
N GLU A 47 -30.30 -5.38 4.88
CA GLU A 47 -29.82 -6.33 5.89
C GLU A 47 -28.32 -6.67 5.75
N TRP A 48 -27.79 -6.74 4.52
CA TRP A 48 -26.35 -6.95 4.28
C TRP A 48 -25.53 -5.65 4.38
N LEU A 49 -26.15 -4.50 4.08
CA LEU A 49 -25.46 -3.21 4.18
C LEU A 49 -25.38 -2.68 5.60
N GLU A 50 -26.35 -2.93 6.48
CA GLU A 50 -26.30 -2.42 7.85
C GLU A 50 -24.99 -2.78 8.59
N PRO A 51 -24.48 -4.03 8.54
CA PRO A 51 -23.19 -4.37 9.13
C PRO A 51 -21.99 -3.70 8.44
N VAL A 52 -22.05 -3.55 7.12
CA VAL A 52 -21.00 -2.91 6.32
C VAL A 52 -20.97 -1.41 6.56
N LEU A 53 -22.14 -0.78 6.70
CA LEU A 53 -22.32 0.63 7.00
C LEU A 53 -22.01 0.94 8.46
N ASP A 54 -22.28 0.03 9.39
CA ASP A 54 -21.84 0.13 10.79
C ASP A 54 -20.31 0.05 10.89
N PHE A 55 -19.69 -0.89 10.17
CA PHE A 55 -18.23 -0.96 10.06
C PHE A 55 -17.64 0.30 9.38
N LEU A 56 -18.26 0.78 8.29
CA LEU A 56 -17.85 1.99 7.56
C LEU A 56 -18.03 3.26 8.40
N SER A 57 -19.07 3.34 9.21
CA SER A 57 -19.29 4.44 10.16
C SER A 57 -18.25 4.43 11.29
N LYS A 58 -17.70 3.25 11.60
CA LYS A 58 -16.59 3.09 12.52
C LYS A 58 -15.23 3.28 11.86
N LEU A 59 -15.10 3.20 10.52
CA LEU A 59 -13.86 3.50 9.80
C LEU A 59 -13.25 4.86 10.12
N PRO A 60 -13.97 6.00 10.14
CA PRO A 60 -13.35 7.26 10.51
C PRO A 60 -12.72 7.18 11.91
N ASN A 61 -13.40 6.57 12.87
CA ASN A 61 -12.85 6.37 14.22
C ASN A 61 -11.61 5.46 14.24
N TYR A 62 -11.58 4.39 13.43
CA TYR A 62 -10.42 3.50 13.32
C TYR A 62 -9.25 4.16 12.60
N LEU A 63 -9.51 4.88 11.52
CA LEU A 63 -8.51 5.62 10.77
C LEU A 63 -7.93 6.74 11.60
N GLU A 64 -8.76 7.51 12.31
CA GLU A 64 -8.29 8.54 13.23
C GLU A 64 -7.37 7.93 14.28
N ARG A 65 -7.81 6.90 15.01
CA ARG A 65 -6.97 6.22 16.02
C ARG A 65 -5.69 5.67 15.42
N PHE A 66 -5.75 5.03 14.25
CA PHE A 66 -4.57 4.54 13.57
C PHE A 66 -3.60 5.67 13.21
N PHE A 67 -4.08 6.75 12.58
CA PHE A 67 -3.21 7.88 12.23
C PHE A 67 -2.64 8.58 13.47
N TYR A 68 -3.38 8.65 14.58
CA TYR A 68 -2.89 9.20 15.85
C TYR A 68 -1.87 8.28 16.54
N ASP A 69 -2.17 6.99 16.70
CA ASP A 69 -1.32 6.02 17.39
C ASP A 69 -0.06 5.68 16.58
N TYR A 70 -0.16 5.66 15.24
CA TYR A 70 0.94 5.35 14.33
C TYR A 70 1.56 6.60 13.70
N LYS A 71 1.24 7.81 14.18
CA LYS A 71 1.74 9.06 13.58
C LYS A 71 3.27 9.08 13.46
N GLN A 72 3.97 8.67 14.52
CA GLN A 72 5.43 8.66 14.56
C GLN A 72 6.05 7.65 13.57
N PRO A 73 5.71 6.35 13.57
CA PRO A 73 6.24 5.42 12.58
C PRO A 73 5.81 5.74 11.14
N LEU A 74 4.60 6.26 10.93
CA LEU A 74 4.14 6.69 9.60
C LEU A 74 4.96 7.87 9.06
N VAL A 75 5.27 8.86 9.90
CA VAL A 75 6.15 9.97 9.51
C VAL A 75 7.55 9.47 9.21
N THR A 76 8.11 8.57 10.03
CA THR A 76 9.42 7.98 9.76
C THR A 76 9.44 7.21 8.45
N LEU A 77 8.44 6.36 8.22
CA LEU A 77 8.32 5.61 6.97
C LEU A 77 8.13 6.56 5.78
N GLY A 78 7.31 7.61 5.95
CA GLY A 78 7.13 8.67 4.98
C GLY A 78 8.43 9.40 4.66
N LEU A 79 9.26 9.70 5.66
CA LEU A 79 10.58 10.31 5.47
C LEU A 79 11.54 9.36 4.74
N ILE A 80 11.54 8.06 5.07
CA ILE A 80 12.36 7.07 4.36
C ILE A 80 11.94 7.00 2.89
N LEU A 81 10.64 6.89 2.62
CA LEU A 81 10.11 6.87 1.26
C LEU A 81 10.43 8.18 0.52
N ALA A 82 10.24 9.32 1.18
CA ALA A 82 10.59 10.63 0.62
C ALA A 82 12.09 10.74 0.31
N ALA A 83 12.96 10.21 1.18
CA ALA A 83 14.40 10.18 0.94
C ALA A 83 14.75 9.31 -0.28
N ILE A 84 14.12 8.14 -0.42
CA ILE A 84 14.31 7.26 -1.59
C ILE A 84 13.84 7.95 -2.88
N VAL A 85 12.66 8.57 -2.86
CA VAL A 85 12.12 9.30 -4.02
C VAL A 85 12.99 10.48 -4.37
N THR A 86 13.42 11.26 -3.38
CA THR A 86 14.35 12.39 -3.57
C THR A 86 15.64 11.90 -4.23
N LEU A 87 16.22 10.80 -3.74
CA LEU A 87 17.44 10.24 -4.31
C LEU A 87 17.23 9.79 -5.77
N ARG A 88 16.09 9.18 -6.09
CA ARG A 88 15.72 8.80 -7.46
C ARG A 88 15.61 10.01 -8.37
N ILE A 89 14.95 11.07 -7.91
CA ILE A 89 14.83 12.33 -8.65
C ILE A 89 16.22 12.92 -8.89
N THR A 90 17.07 12.98 -7.87
CA THR A 90 18.45 13.46 -8.01
C THR A 90 19.20 12.70 -9.10
N PHE A 91 19.16 11.37 -9.10
CA PHE A 91 19.80 10.58 -10.17
C PHE A 91 19.18 10.87 -11.55
N ALA A 92 17.86 10.96 -11.66
CA ALA A 92 17.20 11.29 -12.91
C ALA A 92 17.61 12.69 -13.43
N VAL A 93 17.79 13.66 -12.54
CA VAL A 93 18.30 14.99 -12.89
C VAL A 93 19.75 14.90 -13.37
N LEU A 94 20.62 14.15 -12.68
CA LEU A 94 22.00 13.95 -13.11
C LEU A 94 22.09 13.28 -14.48
N ASP A 95 21.27 12.27 -14.73
CA ASP A 95 21.18 11.61 -16.04
C ASP A 95 20.73 12.57 -17.14
N ALA A 96 19.72 13.40 -16.86
CA ALA A 96 19.23 14.41 -17.80
C ALA A 96 20.30 15.48 -18.10
N ILE A 97 21.02 15.94 -17.08
CA ILE A 97 22.13 16.90 -17.22
C ILE A 97 23.24 16.31 -18.09
N ASN A 98 23.63 15.05 -17.85
CA ASN A 98 24.65 14.36 -18.64
C ASN A 98 24.20 14.08 -20.08
N GLY A 99 22.90 13.96 -20.32
CA GLY A 99 22.32 13.81 -21.65
C GLY A 99 22.31 15.10 -22.49
N ILE A 100 22.43 16.28 -21.87
CA ILE A 100 22.48 17.56 -22.57
C ILE A 100 23.94 17.94 -22.84
N PRO A 101 24.39 17.97 -24.11
CA PRO A 101 25.74 18.42 -24.42
C PRO A 101 25.90 19.87 -23.94
N LEU A 102 27.07 20.19 -23.37
CA LEU A 102 27.46 21.46 -22.73
C LEU A 102 27.06 21.67 -21.26
N LEU A 103 25.98 21.06 -20.74
CA LEU A 103 25.55 21.29 -19.36
C LEU A 103 26.52 20.68 -18.33
N ALA A 104 26.91 19.42 -18.55
CA ALA A 104 27.90 18.74 -17.70
C ALA A 104 29.24 19.51 -17.60
N PRO A 105 29.92 19.89 -18.70
CA PRO A 105 31.16 20.67 -18.59
C PRO A 105 30.97 22.09 -18.05
N LEU A 106 29.79 22.70 -18.21
CA LEU A 106 29.47 23.98 -17.54
C LEU A 106 29.38 23.82 -16.02
N PHE A 107 28.70 22.79 -15.52
CA PHE A 107 28.64 22.53 -14.09
C PHE A 107 30.02 22.18 -13.50
N GLU A 108 30.86 21.46 -14.25
CA GLU A 108 32.24 21.21 -13.86
C GLU A 108 33.03 22.52 -13.74
N LEU A 109 32.93 23.41 -14.73
CA LEU A 109 33.60 24.71 -14.71
C LEU A 109 33.09 25.60 -13.56
N VAL A 110 31.78 25.63 -13.33
CA VAL A 110 31.16 26.37 -12.22
C VAL A 110 31.63 25.79 -10.88
N GLY A 111 31.64 24.47 -10.73
CA GLY A 111 32.08 23.78 -9.53
C GLY A 111 33.54 24.05 -9.21
N LEU A 112 34.42 23.96 -10.20
CA LEU A 112 35.86 24.28 -10.04
C LEU A 112 36.07 25.78 -9.79
N GLY A 113 35.32 26.64 -10.46
CA GLY A 113 35.37 28.09 -10.25
C GLY A 113 35.01 28.48 -8.81
N TYR A 114 33.85 28.02 -8.34
CA TYR A 114 33.41 28.26 -6.96
C TYR A 114 34.30 27.56 -5.94
N GLY A 115 34.72 26.32 -6.19
CA GLY A 115 35.61 25.59 -5.29
C GLY A 115 36.97 26.27 -5.13
N GLY A 116 37.57 26.71 -6.24
CA GLY A 116 38.82 27.47 -6.23
C GLY A 116 38.67 28.82 -5.53
N TRP A 117 37.62 29.57 -5.85
CA TRP A 117 37.31 30.85 -5.20
C TRP A 117 37.06 30.70 -3.70
N PHE A 118 36.27 29.70 -3.30
CA PHE A 118 35.97 29.40 -1.89
C PHE A 118 37.24 29.03 -1.13
N THR A 119 38.07 28.18 -1.72
CA THR A 119 39.36 27.79 -1.12
C THR A 119 40.26 29.00 -0.92
N TYR A 120 40.36 29.85 -1.96
CA TYR A 120 41.15 31.07 -1.88
C TYR A 120 40.62 32.05 -0.83
N ARG A 121 39.30 32.28 -0.81
CA ARG A 121 38.63 33.27 0.05
C ARG A 121 38.52 32.83 1.50
N TYR A 122 38.31 31.54 1.79
CA TYR A 122 37.97 31.10 3.15
C TYR A 122 39.00 30.16 3.78
N LEU A 123 39.72 29.37 2.98
CA LEU A 123 40.62 28.33 3.53
C LEU A 123 42.08 28.77 3.66
N LEU A 124 42.61 29.66 2.80
CA LEU A 124 44.04 30.03 2.83
C LEU A 124 44.41 30.95 4.01
N ARG A 125 43.55 31.91 4.37
CA ARG A 125 43.85 32.91 5.42
C ARG A 125 43.33 32.48 6.78
N ALA A 126 44.15 32.64 7.82
CA ALA A 126 43.78 32.25 9.18
C ALA A 126 42.57 33.02 9.73
N SER A 127 42.45 34.32 9.42
CA SER A 127 41.28 35.13 9.76
C SER A 127 39.99 34.59 9.15
N ASN A 128 40.05 34.21 7.87
CA ASN A 128 38.87 33.80 7.11
C ASN A 128 38.43 32.38 7.47
N ARG A 129 39.37 31.52 7.89
CA ARG A 129 39.03 30.22 8.49
C ARG A 129 38.29 30.37 9.82
N LYS A 130 38.66 31.36 10.64
CA LYS A 130 37.98 31.66 11.90
C LYS A 130 36.57 32.19 11.65
N GLU A 131 36.43 33.18 10.76
CA GLU A 131 35.15 33.72 10.29
C GLU A 131 34.21 32.60 9.82
N LEU A 132 34.67 31.72 8.92
CA LEU A 132 33.87 30.59 8.41
C LEU A 132 33.43 29.62 9.52
N GLY A 133 34.31 29.33 10.49
CA GLY A 133 33.99 28.45 11.61
C GLY A 133 32.94 29.04 12.55
N GLU A 134 33.03 30.34 12.83
CA GLU A 134 32.04 31.06 13.63
C GLU A 134 30.68 31.10 12.93
N GLU A 135 30.65 31.42 11.64
CA GLU A 135 29.42 31.38 10.82
C GLU A 135 28.79 29.98 10.77
N PHE A 136 29.62 28.94 10.62
CA PHE A 136 29.16 27.56 10.61
C PHE A 136 28.54 27.15 11.96
N ASN A 137 29.16 27.53 13.07
CA ASN A 137 28.63 27.27 14.41
C ASN A 137 27.29 27.99 14.62
N ASN A 138 27.20 29.27 14.25
CA ASN A 138 25.97 30.05 14.33
C ASN A 138 24.84 29.44 13.49
N LEU A 139 25.15 28.92 12.29
CA LEU A 139 24.14 28.26 11.45
C LEU A 139 23.70 26.92 12.05
N LYS A 140 24.65 26.14 12.58
CA LYS A 140 24.35 24.88 13.25
C LYS A 140 23.42 25.09 14.44
N GLU A 141 23.68 26.10 15.27
CA GLU A 141 22.85 26.45 16.42
C GLU A 141 21.43 26.84 16.00
N GLN A 142 21.28 27.60 14.90
CA GLN A 142 19.97 27.97 14.37
C GLN A 142 19.16 26.78 13.83
N VAL A 143 19.82 25.82 13.17
CA VAL A 143 19.13 24.70 12.49
C VAL A 143 18.88 23.52 13.43
N VAL A 144 19.84 23.20 14.30
CA VAL A 144 19.76 22.05 15.21
C VAL A 144 19.14 22.44 16.56
N GLY A 145 19.12 23.74 16.88
CA GLY A 145 18.73 24.26 18.18
C GLY A 145 19.84 24.10 19.21
N GLU A 146 20.07 25.12 20.05
CA GLU A 146 20.79 24.93 21.31
C GLU A 146 20.08 23.83 22.11
N GLN A 147 20.76 22.73 22.39
CA GLN A 147 20.46 22.03 23.64
C GLN A 147 20.84 23.00 24.75
N SER A 148 19.86 23.81 25.15
CA SER A 148 19.88 24.68 26.31
C SER A 148 20.32 23.84 27.51
N GLN A 149 21.62 23.91 27.80
CA GLN A 149 22.18 23.57 29.11
C GLN A 149 21.66 24.64 30.08
N GLN A 150 20.47 24.40 30.62
CA GLN A 150 20.01 25.12 31.77
C GLN A 150 19.18 24.19 32.66
N SER A 151 19.86 23.53 33.59
CA SER A 151 19.38 23.12 34.91
C SER A 151 20.58 22.86 35.81
#